data_AF-A0A3B9UQH4-F1
#
_entry.id   AF-A0A3B9UQH4-F1
#
_cell.length_a   1.000
_cell.length_b   1.000
_cell.length_c   1.000
_cell.angle_alpha   90.00
_cell.angle_beta   90.00
_cell.angle_gamma   90.00
#
_symmetry.space_group_name_H-M   'P 1'
#
loop_
_entity.id
_entity.type
_entity.pdbx_description
1 polymer ?
#
loop_
_entity_poly.entity_id
_entity_poly.type
_entity_poly.pdbx_seq_one_letter_code
_entity_poly.pdbx_strand_id
1 'polypeptide(L)' 'TEYIYDNTIEKGKEKIKNPGSTGYKVKVYRTEYENGEKKDKILLNDDFYKPVKKVIAKGTKAY' A
#
# COMPACT_ATOMS: atom_id res chain seq x y z
N THR A 1 -6.28 4.90 6.63
CA THR A 1 -7.70 4.61 6.38
C THR A 1 -8.42 5.90 6.07
N GLU A 2 -9.38 5.86 5.16
CA GLU A 2 -10.23 6.98 4.77
C GLU A 2 -11.70 6.60 4.98
N TYR A 3 -12.50 7.59 5.38
CA TYR A 3 -13.93 7.40 5.63
C TYR A 3 -14.73 8.22 4.62
N ILE A 4 -15.73 7.59 4.02
CA ILE A 4 -16.69 8.24 3.15
C ILE A 4 -18.10 8.04 3.71
N TYR A 5 -19.00 8.97 3.47
CA TYR A 5 -20.41 8.83 3.86
C TYR A 5 -21.22 8.33 2.67
N ASP A 6 -22.10 7.36 2.92
CA ASP A 6 -22.89 6.69 1.88
C ASP A 6 -24.37 6.62 2.32
N ASN A 7 -25.24 7.33 1.60
CA ASN A 7 -26.67 7.42 1.90
C ASN A 7 -27.46 6.17 1.45
N THR A 8 -26.82 5.21 0.80
CA THR A 8 -27.43 3.91 0.45
C THR A 8 -27.27 2.90 1.59
N ILE A 9 -26.34 3.16 2.52
CA ILE A 9 -26.06 2.33 3.69
C ILE A 9 -26.84 2.89 4.88
N GLU A 10 -27.52 2.02 5.61
CA GLU A 10 -28.26 2.40 6.83
C GLU A 10 -27.37 3.11 7.85
N LYS A 11 -27.94 4.13 8.49
CA LYS A 11 -27.25 4.87 9.55
C LYS A 11 -26.76 3.92 10.64
N GLY A 12 -25.48 4.04 10.99
CA GLY A 12 -24.83 3.19 12.00
C GLY A 12 -24.20 1.91 11.45
N LYS A 13 -24.43 1.56 10.18
CA LYS A 13 -23.70 0.46 9.50
C LYS A 13 -22.46 1.00 8.79
N GLU A 14 -21.46 0.13 8.68
CA GLU A 14 -20.24 0.40 7.92
C GLU A 14 -19.99 -0.69 6.88
N LYS A 15 -19.36 -0.33 5.76
CA LYS A 15 -18.93 -1.27 4.72
C LYS A 15 -17.52 -0.94 4.25
N ILE A 16 -16.66 -1.95 4.18
CA ILE A 16 -15.34 -1.80 3.54
C ILE A 16 -15.57 -1.71 2.02
N LYS A 17 -15.21 -0.58 1.42
CA LYS A 17 -15.25 -0.37 -0.05
C LYS A 17 -13.92 -0.72 -0.70
N ASN A 18 -12.83 -0.45 0.00
CA ASN A 18 -11.48 -0.85 -0.40
C ASN A 18 -10.74 -1.35 0.85
N PRO A 19 -10.21 -2.60 0.87
CA PRO A 19 -9.43 -3.08 2.02
C PRO A 19 -8.11 -2.31 2.19
N GLY A 20 -7.62 -1.64 1.15
CA GLY A 20 -6.29 -1.06 1.09
C GLY A 20 -5.21 -2.11 0.83
N SER A 21 -3.98 -1.64 0.63
CA SER A 21 -2.81 -2.50 0.48
C SER A 21 -1.56 -1.78 0.97
N THR A 22 -0.62 -2.56 1.49
CA THR A 22 0.71 -2.04 1.85
C THR A 22 1.48 -1.68 0.59
N GLY A 23 2.26 -0.61 0.67
CA GLY A 23 3.20 -0.22 -0.39
C GLY A 23 4.56 -0.87 -0.18
N TYR A 24 5.44 -0.76 -1.17
CA TYR A 24 6.76 -1.37 -1.13
C TYR A 24 7.82 -0.39 -1.60
N LYS A 25 8.99 -0.42 -0.95
CA LYS A 25 10.23 0.19 -1.45
C LYS A 25 11.16 -0.94 -1.83
N VAL A 26 11.55 -1.01 -3.09
CA VAL A 26 12.34 -2.12 -3.64
C VAL A 26 13.66 -1.54 -4.15
N LYS A 27 14.77 -2.10 -3.67
CA LYS A 27 16.11 -1.75 -4.15
C LYS A 27 16.81 -2.98 -4.66
N VAL A 28 17.23 -2.96 -5.92
CA VAL A 28 17.96 -4.05 -6.54
C VAL A 28 19.43 -3.68 -6.59
N TYR A 29 20.29 -4.58 -6.12
CA TYR A 29 21.73 -4.37 -6.10
C TYR A 29 22.45 -5.50 -6.84
N ARG A 30 23.44 -5.13 -7.65
CA ARG A 30 24.48 -6.05 -8.10
C ARG A 30 25.60 -6.03 -7.10
N THR A 31 25.98 -7.20 -6.60
CA THR A 31 27.16 -7.33 -5.73
C THR A 31 28.21 -8.12 -6.49
N GLU A 32 29.41 -7.56 -6.61
CA GLU A 32 30.52 -8.20 -7.30
C GLU A 32 31.45 -8.86 -6.30
N TYR A 33 31.84 -10.09 -6.60
CA TYR A 33 32.78 -10.88 -5.82
C TYR A 33 33.95 -11.27 -6.72
N GLU A 34 35.16 -11.14 -6.19
CA GLU A 34 36.40 -11.58 -6.85
C GLU A 34 37.16 -12.45 -5.83
N ASN A 35 37.51 -13.67 -6.23
CA ASN A 35 38.15 -14.65 -5.34
C ASN A 35 37.39 -14.91 -4.02
N GLY A 36 36.06 -14.78 -4.03
CA GLY A 36 35.22 -14.96 -2.84
C GLY A 36 35.10 -13.72 -1.94
N GLU A 37 35.86 -12.66 -2.20
CA GLU A 37 35.75 -11.40 -1.46
C GLU A 37 34.80 -10.44 -2.18
N LYS A 38 33.93 -9.80 -1.40
CA LYS A 38 33.02 -8.79 -1.92
C LYS A 38 33.81 -7.53 -2.28
N LYS A 39 33.78 -7.17 -3.55
CA LYS A 39 34.52 -6.02 -4.09
C LYS A 39 33.66 -4.77 -4.17
N ASP A 40 32.44 -4.90 -4.68
CA ASP A 40 31.56 -3.76 -4.92
C ASP A 40 30.08 -4.11 -4.72
N LYS A 41 29.25 -3.09 -4.47
CA LYS A 41 27.80 -3.17 -4.41
C LYS A 41 27.19 -1.97 -5.14
N ILE A 42 26.66 -2.23 -6.32
CA ILE A 42 26.09 -1.22 -7.22
C ILE A 42 24.56 -1.26 -7.10
N LEU A 43 23.93 -0.11 -6.84
CA LEU A 43 22.48 0.03 -6.92
C LEU A 43 22.06 0.05 -8.40
N LEU A 44 21.27 -0.92 -8.82
CA LEU A 44 20.77 -1.02 -10.18
C LEU A 44 19.40 -0.35 -10.36
N ASN A 45 18.55 -0.45 -9.33
CA ASN A 45 17.19 0.07 -9.40
C ASN A 45 16.67 0.44 -8.00
N ASP A 46 15.83 1.48 -7.95
CA ASP A 46 15.16 1.96 -6.74
C ASP A 46 13.68 2.28 -7.00
N ASP A 47 12.84 1.25 -6.98
CA ASP A 47 11.41 1.35 -7.24
C ASP A 47 10.59 1.65 -5.99
N PHE A 48 9.46 2.33 -6.19
CA PHE A 48 8.49 2.61 -5.13
C PHE A 48 7.06 2.34 -5.57
N TYR A 49 6.41 1.42 -4.86
CA TYR A 49 5.01 1.05 -5.01
C TYR A 49 4.19 1.72 -3.91
N LYS A 50 3.31 2.64 -4.27
CA LYS A 50 2.52 3.42 -3.30
C LYS A 50 1.53 2.53 -2.55
N PRO A 51 1.38 2.67 -1.23
CA PRO A 51 0.31 2.01 -0.49
C PRO A 51 -1.06 2.52 -0.92
N VAL A 52 -2.06 1.65 -0.86
CA VAL A 52 -3.46 2.01 -1.10
C VAL A 52 -4.18 2.11 0.24
N LYS A 53 -4.89 3.22 0.48
CA LYS A 53 -5.63 3.41 1.72
C LYS A 53 -6.83 2.48 1.78
N LYS A 54 -7.09 1.90 2.96
CA LYS A 54 -8.38 1.31 3.29
C LYS A 54 -9.47 2.38 3.24
N VAL A 55 -10.58 2.12 2.55
CA VAL A 55 -11.75 3.00 2.47
C VAL A 55 -12.95 2.32 3.13
N ILE A 56 -13.52 2.99 4.14
CA ILE A 56 -14.71 2.54 4.87
C ILE A 56 -15.85 3.51 4.58
N ALA A 57 -16.96 3.00 4.06
CA ALA A 57 -18.20 3.75 3.88
C ALA A 57 -19.05 3.66 5.15
N LYS A 58 -19.40 4.81 5.72
CA LYS A 58 -20.30 4.97 6.86
C LYS A 58 -21.70 5.33 6.36
N GLY A 59 -22.69 4.58 6.81
CA GLY A 59 -24.07 4.80 6.41
C GLY A 59 -24.68 6.08 6.94
N THR A 60 -25.37 6.80 6.07
CA THR A 60 -26.12 8.03 6.38
C THR A 60 -27.56 7.99 5.86
N LYS A 61 -28.05 6.83 5.39
CA LYS A 61 -29.41 6.69 4.90
C LYS A 61 -30.41 7.14 5.97
N ALA A 62 -31.21 8.15 5.63
CA ALA A 62 -32.39 8.53 6.40
C ALA A 62 -33.53 7.54 6.09
N TYR A 63 -34.38 7.29 7.10
CA TYR A 63 -35.56 6.44 6.98
C TYR A 63 -36.62 7.09 6.10
#